data_AF-X1LNT0-F1
#
_entry.id   AF-X1LNT0-F1
#
_cell.length_a   1.000
_cell.length_b   1.000
_cell.length_c   1.000
_cell.angle_alpha   90.00
_cell.angle_beta   90.00
_cell.angle_gamma   90.00
#
_symmetry.space_group_name_H-M   'P 1'
#
loop_
_entity.id
_entity.type
_entity.pdbx_description
1 polymer ?
#
loop_
_entity_poly.entity_id
_entity_poly.type
_entity_poly.pdbx_seq_one_letter_code
_entity_poly.pdbx_strand_id
1 'polypeptide(L)'
;TLNEIRKFAGDNLEFGEINPAWLEEYGEYQKLQNKTINTLAIHYRNIRVLYNDAIRNHIIKRDIYPFYDFQIKQEKTHKRSLNINDIRRIRDVELKKENEMRARDLFMLSFYMNGINFKDLLLARKENIYQGRYMFNRAKTGRPYSVKIFPETQEIIDRYPGEIYLLNFMERKELVNIKKDRNIPLYKDITDQTNRLLKDVAEEAKVPVPLSTYYARHSLATIARNIGISRDDIRSILGHGENTVTDIYIDLDLERIDDAMRMILELLNQGDTF
;
A
#
# COMPACT_ATOMS: atom_id res chain seq x y z
N THR A 1 -18.45 6.04 4.85
CA THR A 1 -19.36 5.62 5.93
C THR A 1 -20.56 6.53 6.01
N LEU A 2 -20.42 7.82 6.32
CA LEU A 2 -21.56 8.75 6.43
C LEU A 2 -22.50 8.73 5.21
N ASN A 3 -21.97 8.88 3.98
CA ASN A 3 -22.79 8.82 2.77
C ASN A 3 -23.53 7.48 2.59
N GLU A 4 -22.94 6.39 3.05
CA GLU A 4 -23.54 5.05 2.96
C GLU A 4 -24.60 4.82 4.04
N ILE A 5 -24.45 5.44 5.21
CA ILE A 5 -25.49 5.50 6.25
C ILE A 5 -26.65 6.35 5.76
N ARG A 6 -26.39 7.51 5.14
CA ARG A 6 -27.43 8.39 4.58
C ARG A 6 -28.28 7.71 3.51
N LYS A 7 -27.66 6.89 2.66
CA LYS A 7 -28.41 6.09 1.67
C LYS A 7 -29.31 5.04 2.30
N PHE A 8 -28.98 4.55 3.49
CA PHE A 8 -29.73 3.51 4.18
C PHE A 8 -30.84 4.09 5.07
N ALA A 9 -30.50 5.09 5.89
CA ALA A 9 -31.37 5.60 6.96
C ALA A 9 -31.77 7.08 6.78
N GLY A 10 -31.33 7.75 5.72
CA GLY A 10 -31.58 9.18 5.51
C GLY A 10 -30.65 10.10 6.31
N ASP A 11 -30.99 11.38 6.39
CA ASP A 11 -30.13 12.41 6.99
C ASP A 11 -30.32 12.59 8.50
N ASN A 12 -31.42 12.09 9.04
CA ASN A 12 -31.77 12.22 10.46
C ASN A 12 -31.74 10.84 11.10
N LEU A 13 -30.63 10.54 11.77
CA LEU A 13 -30.44 9.30 12.51
C LEU A 13 -29.80 9.65 13.86
N GLU A 14 -30.51 9.35 14.93
CA GLU A 14 -30.07 9.58 16.29
C GLU A 14 -29.20 8.41 16.80
N PHE A 15 -28.38 8.67 17.83
CA PHE A 15 -27.58 7.62 18.44
C PHE A 15 -28.46 6.50 19.03
N GLY A 16 -29.57 6.83 19.70
CA GLY A 16 -30.45 5.82 20.31
C GLY A 16 -31.06 4.81 19.32
N GLU A 17 -31.12 5.16 18.03
CA GLU A 17 -31.69 4.31 16.98
C GLU A 17 -30.69 3.25 16.47
N ILE A 18 -29.39 3.49 16.63
CA ILE A 18 -28.36 2.55 16.19
C ILE A 18 -28.11 1.54 17.32
N ASN A 19 -28.83 0.42 17.27
CA ASN A 19 -28.68 -0.74 18.15
C ASN A 19 -28.10 -1.95 17.38
N PRO A 20 -27.85 -3.11 18.02
CA PRO A 20 -27.36 -4.30 17.32
C PRO A 20 -28.24 -4.72 16.13
N ALA A 21 -29.57 -4.67 16.23
CA ALA A 21 -30.47 -5.02 15.14
C ALA A 21 -30.32 -4.06 13.95
N TRP A 22 -30.25 -2.76 14.21
CA TRP A 22 -29.98 -1.76 13.17
C TRP A 22 -28.62 -2.03 12.48
N LEU A 23 -27.58 -2.39 13.24
CA LEU A 23 -26.27 -2.72 12.68
C LEU A 23 -26.30 -3.96 11.79
N GLU A 24 -27.12 -4.96 12.13
CA GLU A 24 -27.37 -6.14 11.30
C GLU A 24 -28.09 -5.78 10.00
N GLU A 25 -29.19 -5.01 10.07
CA GLU A 25 -29.94 -4.53 8.90
C GLU A 25 -29.07 -3.68 7.97
N TYR A 26 -28.29 -2.75 8.52
CA TYR A 26 -27.32 -1.97 7.77
C TYR A 26 -26.27 -2.87 7.10
N GLY A 27 -25.85 -3.93 7.80
CA GLY A 27 -24.93 -4.93 7.26
C GLY A 27 -25.47 -5.66 6.05
N GLU A 28 -26.71 -6.15 6.13
CA GLU A 28 -27.39 -6.82 5.02
C GLU A 28 -27.61 -5.86 3.84
N TYR A 29 -28.03 -4.62 4.10
CA TYR A 29 -28.13 -3.60 3.07
C TYR A 29 -26.80 -3.40 2.33
N GLN A 30 -25.68 -3.26 3.05
CA GLN A 30 -24.36 -3.09 2.42
C GLN A 30 -23.92 -4.31 1.60
N LYS A 31 -24.25 -5.53 2.04
CA LYS A 31 -24.00 -6.74 1.26
C LYS A 31 -24.78 -6.74 -0.05
N LEU A 32 -26.05 -6.31 -0.03
CA LEU A 32 -26.87 -6.14 -1.25
C LEU A 32 -26.25 -5.11 -2.21
N GLN A 33 -25.51 -4.13 -1.69
CA GLN A 33 -24.71 -3.18 -2.48
C GLN A 33 -23.32 -3.73 -2.91
N ASN A 34 -23.13 -5.05 -2.85
CA ASN A 34 -21.90 -5.76 -3.19
C ASN A 34 -20.66 -5.28 -2.39
N LYS A 35 -20.84 -4.79 -1.16
CA LYS A 35 -19.71 -4.46 -0.29
C LYS A 35 -19.12 -5.72 0.32
N THR A 36 -17.80 -5.80 0.35
CA THR A 36 -17.10 -6.91 1.01
C THR A 36 -17.22 -6.82 2.53
N ILE A 37 -17.09 -7.96 3.22
CA ILE A 37 -17.12 -8.02 4.70
C ILE A 37 -16.06 -7.08 5.31
N ASN A 38 -14.88 -6.99 4.71
CA ASN A 38 -13.84 -6.07 5.17
C ASN A 38 -14.19 -4.59 4.94
N THR A 39 -14.94 -4.25 3.89
CA THR A 39 -15.46 -2.89 3.68
C THR A 39 -16.51 -2.54 4.72
N LEU A 40 -17.42 -3.47 4.99
CA LEU A 40 -18.43 -3.33 6.03
C LEU A 40 -17.79 -3.19 7.42
N ALA A 41 -16.73 -3.94 7.71
CA ALA A 41 -15.96 -3.81 8.94
C ALA A 41 -15.31 -2.42 9.11
N ILE A 42 -14.97 -1.72 8.02
CA ILE A 42 -14.51 -0.32 8.08
C ILE A 42 -15.67 0.59 8.48
N HIS A 43 -16.86 0.40 7.89
CA HIS A 43 -18.05 1.18 8.25
C HIS A 43 -18.39 1.03 9.73
N TYR A 44 -18.47 -0.20 10.25
CA TYR A 44 -18.73 -0.44 11.67
C TYR A 44 -17.66 0.16 12.59
N ARG A 45 -16.37 0.08 12.22
CA ARG A 45 -15.31 0.70 13.03
C ARG A 45 -15.43 2.22 13.07
N ASN A 46 -15.82 2.85 11.96
CA ASN A 46 -16.03 4.30 11.93
C ASN A 46 -17.24 4.71 12.78
N ILE A 47 -18.34 3.94 12.76
CA ILE A 47 -19.49 4.14 13.66
C ILE A 47 -19.03 3.99 15.11
N ARG A 48 -18.26 2.95 15.43
CA ARG A 48 -17.70 2.72 16.76
C ARG A 48 -16.83 3.89 17.25
N VAL A 49 -16.00 4.46 16.37
CA VAL A 49 -15.18 5.63 16.70
C VAL A 49 -16.06 6.82 17.04
N LEU A 50 -17.11 7.10 16.25
CA LEU A 50 -18.06 8.17 16.51
C LEU A 50 -18.72 8.01 17.89
N TYR A 51 -19.17 6.81 18.22
CA TYR A 51 -19.75 6.49 19.52
C TYR A 51 -18.77 6.72 20.68
N ASN A 52 -17.54 6.23 20.55
CA ASN A 52 -16.52 6.41 21.57
C ASN A 52 -16.16 7.89 21.78
N ASP A 53 -16.18 8.68 20.71
CA ASP A 53 -15.96 10.12 20.78
C ASP A 53 -17.13 10.84 21.46
N ALA A 54 -18.37 10.52 21.09
CA ALA A 54 -19.56 11.12 21.70
C ALA A 54 -19.68 10.79 23.21
N ILE A 55 -19.33 9.57 23.62
CA ILE A 55 -19.26 9.18 25.04
C ILE A 55 -18.17 9.96 25.77
N ARG A 56 -16.98 10.09 25.17
CA ARG A 56 -15.85 10.81 25.77
C ARG A 56 -16.16 12.29 25.98
N ASN A 57 -16.89 12.90 25.06
CA ASN A 57 -17.32 14.29 25.13
C ASN A 57 -18.65 14.48 25.88
N HIS A 58 -19.15 13.44 26.56
CA HIS A 58 -20.39 13.47 27.34
C HIS A 58 -21.66 13.88 26.55
N ILE A 59 -21.64 13.71 25.22
CA ILE A 59 -22.80 13.97 24.35
C ILE A 59 -23.85 12.88 24.53
N ILE A 60 -23.39 11.63 24.69
CA ILE A 60 -24.24 10.48 24.95
C ILE A 60 -23.76 9.70 26.17
N LYS A 61 -24.66 8.95 26.76
CA LYS A 61 -24.35 8.00 27.83
C LYS A 61 -23.78 6.71 27.25
N ARG A 62 -23.08 5.95 28.10
CA ARG A 62 -22.38 4.72 27.72
C ARG A 62 -23.31 3.51 27.55
N ASP A 63 -24.53 3.59 28.08
CA ASP A 63 -25.59 2.57 28.00
C ASP A 63 -26.14 2.38 26.58
N ILE A 64 -26.18 3.43 25.77
CA ILE A 64 -26.63 3.35 24.36
C ILE A 64 -25.56 2.86 23.38
N TYR A 65 -24.42 2.36 23.85
CA TYR A 65 -23.32 1.92 23.00
C TYR A 65 -23.60 0.53 22.37
N PRO A 66 -23.75 0.42 21.04
CA PRO A 66 -24.27 -0.81 20.42
C PRO A 66 -23.21 -1.91 20.22
N PHE A 67 -21.93 -1.61 20.42
CA PHE A 67 -20.84 -2.57 20.17
C PHE A 67 -20.43 -3.40 21.39
N TYR A 68 -21.23 -3.41 22.47
CA TYR A 68 -21.07 -4.43 23.52
C TYR A 68 -21.46 -5.80 22.98
N ASP A 69 -22.64 -5.88 22.36
CA ASP A 69 -23.22 -7.13 21.89
C ASP A 69 -23.02 -7.35 20.38
N PHE A 70 -22.48 -6.35 19.67
CA PHE A 70 -22.23 -6.43 18.23
C PHE A 70 -20.75 -6.69 17.90
N GLN A 71 -20.46 -7.86 17.35
CA GLN A 71 -19.13 -8.25 16.90
C GLN A 71 -18.88 -7.89 15.42
N ILE A 72 -17.82 -7.11 15.17
CA ILE A 72 -17.39 -6.78 13.82
C ILE A 72 -16.60 -7.95 13.24
N LYS A 73 -17.19 -8.63 12.26
CA LYS A 73 -16.53 -9.71 11.51
C LYS A 73 -15.50 -9.15 10.53
N GLN A 74 -14.41 -9.88 10.31
CA GLN A 74 -13.40 -9.61 9.30
C GLN A 74 -13.00 -10.91 8.62
N GLU A 75 -12.70 -10.84 7.33
CA GLU A 75 -12.23 -11.98 6.56
C GLU A 75 -10.76 -11.84 6.21
N LYS A 76 -10.03 -12.96 6.25
CA LYS A 76 -8.67 -13.00 5.74
C LYS A 76 -8.69 -12.65 4.26
N THR A 77 -7.97 -11.60 3.88
CA THR A 77 -7.79 -11.28 2.46
C THR A 77 -6.88 -12.33 1.83
N HIS A 78 -7.17 -12.74 0.60
CA HIS A 78 -6.33 -13.67 -0.16
C HIS A 78 -4.85 -13.23 -0.15
N LYS A 79 -3.94 -14.21 -0.16
CA LYS A 79 -2.50 -13.97 -0.16
C LYS A 79 -2.11 -13.23 -1.44
N ARG A 80 -1.73 -11.96 -1.32
CA ARG A 80 -1.32 -11.08 -2.45
C ARG A 80 0.19 -11.12 -2.64
N SER A 81 0.79 -12.29 -2.79
CA SER A 81 2.23 -12.43 -2.98
C SER A 81 2.54 -13.24 -4.22
N LEU A 82 3.48 -12.76 -5.01
CA LEU A 82 4.09 -13.45 -6.13
C LEU A 82 5.33 -14.21 -5.65
N ASN A 83 5.68 -15.28 -6.37
CA ASN A 83 6.98 -15.93 -6.20
C ASN A 83 8.07 -15.15 -6.97
N ILE A 84 9.34 -15.52 -6.81
CA ILE A 84 10.44 -14.81 -7.47
C ILE A 84 10.40 -14.93 -9.00
N ASN A 85 9.99 -16.08 -9.54
CA ASN A 85 9.89 -16.29 -10.99
C ASN A 85 8.79 -15.40 -11.61
N ASP A 86 7.68 -15.19 -10.90
CA ASP A 86 6.64 -14.24 -11.32
C ASP A 86 7.18 -12.80 -11.36
N ILE A 87 7.96 -12.38 -10.35
CA ILE A 87 8.61 -11.06 -10.33
C ILE A 87 9.60 -10.95 -11.50
N ARG A 88 10.36 -12.00 -11.78
CA ARG A 88 11.30 -12.07 -12.90
C ARG A 88 10.59 -11.92 -14.24
N ARG A 89 9.48 -12.64 -14.44
CA ARG A 89 8.60 -12.50 -15.61
C ARG A 89 8.05 -11.08 -15.76
N ILE A 90 7.64 -10.42 -14.68
CA ILE A 90 7.19 -9.02 -14.72
C ILE A 90 8.34 -8.08 -15.10
N ARG A 91 9.55 -8.30 -14.56
CA ARG A 91 10.73 -7.48 -14.87
C ARG A 91 11.09 -7.59 -16.36
N ASP A 92 11.10 -8.82 -16.88
CA ASP A 92 11.69 -9.16 -18.18
C ASP A 92 10.67 -9.18 -19.33
N VAL A 93 9.39 -9.00 -19.04
CA VAL A 93 8.35 -8.97 -20.08
C VAL A 93 8.60 -7.85 -21.09
N GLU A 94 8.60 -8.23 -22.37
CA GLU A 94 8.62 -7.31 -23.48
C GLU A 94 7.23 -6.69 -23.66
N LEU A 95 7.14 -5.38 -23.45
CA LEU A 95 5.90 -4.64 -23.59
C LEU A 95 5.97 -3.81 -24.87
N LYS A 96 4.84 -3.63 -25.53
CA LYS A 96 4.77 -2.80 -26.76
C LYS A 96 4.35 -1.38 -26.46
N LYS A 97 3.63 -1.15 -25.36
CA LYS A 97 3.11 0.17 -25.00
C LYS A 97 3.95 0.81 -23.92
N GLU A 98 4.37 2.03 -24.18
CA GLU A 98 5.19 2.85 -23.28
C GLU A 98 4.53 3.07 -21.89
N ASN A 99 3.20 3.18 -21.84
CA ASN A 99 2.48 3.30 -20.57
C ASN A 99 2.52 2.01 -19.73
N GLU A 100 2.48 0.84 -20.35
CA GLU A 100 2.65 -0.46 -19.69
C GLU A 100 4.09 -0.61 -19.17
N MET A 101 5.08 -0.20 -19.97
CA MET A 101 6.50 -0.17 -19.54
C MET A 101 6.69 0.68 -18.28
N ARG A 102 6.12 1.90 -18.25
CA ARG A 102 6.14 2.77 -17.06
C ARG A 102 5.45 2.14 -15.86
N ALA A 103 4.34 1.44 -16.08
CA ALA A 103 3.60 0.77 -15.01
C ALA A 103 4.41 -0.39 -14.40
N ARG A 104 5.04 -1.21 -15.25
CA ARG A 104 6.01 -2.24 -14.83
C ARG A 104 7.16 -1.61 -14.05
N ASP A 105 7.75 -0.54 -14.58
CA ASP A 105 8.93 0.07 -13.99
C ASP A 105 8.65 0.73 -12.62
N LEU A 106 7.49 1.38 -12.44
CA LEU A 106 7.04 1.86 -11.13
C LEU A 106 6.76 0.72 -10.14
N PHE A 107 6.24 -0.41 -10.61
CA PHE A 107 6.06 -1.60 -9.79
C PHE A 107 7.42 -2.18 -9.34
N MET A 108 8.38 -2.30 -10.27
CA MET A 108 9.72 -2.80 -9.98
C MET A 108 10.49 -1.85 -9.06
N LEU A 109 10.38 -0.53 -9.25
CA LEU A 109 10.91 0.46 -8.30
C LEU A 109 10.35 0.26 -6.89
N SER A 110 9.03 0.05 -6.77
CA SER A 110 8.44 -0.25 -5.47
C SER A 110 9.05 -1.51 -4.85
N PHE A 111 9.25 -2.58 -5.63
CA PHE A 111 9.88 -3.81 -5.17
C PHE A 111 11.34 -3.61 -4.74
N TYR A 112 12.16 -2.99 -5.59
CA TYR A 112 13.59 -2.74 -5.34
C TYR A 112 13.83 -1.80 -4.16
N MET A 113 12.96 -0.81 -3.98
CA MET A 113 13.03 0.14 -2.88
C MET A 113 12.21 -0.35 -1.67
N ASN A 114 12.48 -1.57 -1.21
CA ASN A 114 11.95 -2.07 0.07
C ASN A 114 10.41 -2.12 0.14
N GLY A 115 9.76 -2.36 -1.00
CA GLY A 115 8.30 -2.37 -1.09
C GLY A 115 7.68 -0.98 -0.86
N ILE A 116 8.41 0.13 -1.06
CA ILE A 116 7.95 1.51 -0.79
C ILE A 116 6.54 1.76 -1.35
N ASN A 117 5.70 2.48 -0.61
CA ASN A 117 4.37 2.84 -1.12
C ASN A 117 4.49 3.90 -2.22
N PHE A 118 3.53 3.90 -3.13
CA PHE A 118 3.54 4.81 -4.29
C PHE A 118 3.52 6.29 -3.92
N LYS A 119 2.87 6.67 -2.81
CA LYS A 119 2.90 8.07 -2.35
C LYS A 119 4.32 8.52 -2.01
N ASP A 120 5.08 7.73 -1.25
CA ASP A 120 6.45 8.10 -0.86
C ASP A 120 7.40 7.98 -2.07
N LEU A 121 7.22 6.97 -2.93
CA LEU A 121 7.99 6.80 -4.17
C LEU A 121 7.81 7.97 -5.14
N LEU A 122 6.56 8.34 -5.46
CA LEU A 122 6.26 9.38 -6.44
C LEU A 122 6.61 10.78 -5.91
N LEU A 123 6.54 10.99 -4.60
CA LEU A 123 6.93 12.25 -3.96
C LEU A 123 8.40 12.28 -3.50
N ALA A 124 9.19 11.26 -3.85
CA ALA A 124 10.62 11.24 -3.55
C ALA A 124 11.30 12.42 -4.26
N ARG A 125 12.19 13.12 -3.55
CA ARG A 125 12.90 14.29 -4.05
C ARG A 125 14.40 14.06 -4.02
N LYS A 126 15.11 14.65 -4.97
CA LYS A 126 16.57 14.52 -5.08
C LYS A 126 17.30 15.06 -3.85
N GLU A 127 16.80 16.13 -3.25
CA GLU A 127 17.36 16.72 -2.02
C GLU A 127 17.40 15.75 -0.83
N ASN A 128 16.55 14.72 -0.85
CA ASN A 128 16.47 13.68 0.17
C ASN A 128 17.36 12.47 -0.15
N ILE A 129 18.17 12.54 -1.21
CA ILE A 129 19.17 11.53 -1.55
C ILE A 129 20.51 11.93 -0.94
N TYR A 130 21.03 11.08 -0.07
CA TYR A 130 22.32 11.28 0.58
C TYR A 130 23.11 9.97 0.57
N GLN A 131 24.35 10.02 0.07
CA GLN A 131 25.26 8.86 0.00
C GLN A 131 24.62 7.60 -0.59
N GLY A 132 23.89 7.74 -1.71
CA GLY A 132 23.25 6.60 -2.39
C GLY A 132 22.01 6.04 -1.67
N ARG A 133 21.42 6.79 -0.73
CA ARG A 133 20.22 6.41 0.00
C ARG A 133 19.13 7.46 -0.13
N TYR A 134 17.88 7.03 -0.20
CA TYR A 134 16.72 7.89 -0.03
C TYR A 134 16.30 7.92 1.44
N MET A 135 16.39 9.10 2.07
CA MET A 135 16.07 9.32 3.48
C MET A 135 14.82 10.20 3.61
N PHE A 136 13.77 9.71 4.27
CA PHE A 136 12.50 10.43 4.33
C PHE A 136 11.63 10.00 5.51
N ASN A 137 10.60 10.80 5.81
CA ASN A 137 9.55 10.42 6.75
C ASN A 137 8.38 9.79 6.00
N ARG A 138 8.02 8.54 6.33
CA ARG A 138 6.94 7.81 5.64
C ARG A 138 5.61 8.55 5.73
N ALA A 139 4.93 8.80 4.62
CA ALA A 139 3.70 9.59 4.65
C ALA A 139 2.56 8.96 5.46
N LYS A 140 2.58 7.63 5.67
CA LYS A 140 1.56 6.94 6.47
C LYS A 140 1.75 7.14 7.98
N THR A 141 3.00 7.26 8.44
CA THR A 141 3.32 7.13 9.87
C THR A 141 4.15 8.29 10.42
N GLY A 142 4.73 9.13 9.56
CA GLY A 142 5.65 10.21 9.95
C GLY A 142 7.03 9.73 10.41
N ARG A 143 7.27 8.42 10.52
CA ARG A 143 8.53 7.86 11.00
C ARG A 143 9.66 7.99 9.97
N PRO A 144 10.90 8.27 10.43
CA PRO A 144 12.09 8.22 9.59
C PRO A 144 12.26 6.86 8.93
N TYR A 145 12.73 6.88 7.70
CA TYR A 145 12.98 5.69 6.90
C TYR A 145 14.10 5.95 5.91
N SER A 146 14.89 4.91 5.65
CA SER A 146 16.11 5.00 4.83
C SER A 146 16.19 3.79 3.92
N VAL A 147 16.27 4.03 2.61
CA VAL A 147 16.30 2.98 1.59
C VAL A 147 17.52 3.18 0.70
N LYS A 148 18.37 2.14 0.57
CA LYS A 148 19.50 2.17 -0.36
C LYS A 148 19.02 2.16 -1.80
N ILE A 149 19.67 2.95 -2.65
CA ILE A 149 19.47 2.91 -4.09
C ILE A 149 20.47 1.88 -4.65
N PHE A 150 19.94 0.73 -5.04
CA PHE A 150 20.71 -0.31 -5.72
C PHE A 150 20.85 -0.02 -7.22
N PRO A 151 21.81 -0.62 -7.94
CA PRO A 151 21.98 -0.43 -9.38
C PRO A 151 20.68 -0.64 -10.19
N GLU A 152 19.90 -1.67 -9.86
CA GLU A 152 18.61 -1.98 -10.46
C GLU A 152 17.57 -0.86 -10.22
N THR A 153 17.69 -0.16 -9.10
CA THR A 153 16.85 1.02 -8.81
C THR A 153 17.32 2.22 -9.63
N GLN A 154 18.64 2.44 -9.68
CA GLN A 154 19.24 3.56 -10.40
C GLN A 154 18.94 3.50 -11.91
N GLU A 155 19.01 2.32 -12.52
CA GLU A 155 18.67 2.12 -13.93
C GLU A 155 17.27 2.65 -14.27
N ILE A 156 16.27 2.40 -13.41
CA ILE A 156 14.92 2.90 -13.63
C ILE A 156 14.82 4.41 -13.36
N ILE A 157 15.50 4.92 -12.34
CA ILE A 157 15.56 6.36 -12.06
C ILE A 157 16.12 7.12 -13.27
N ASP A 158 17.19 6.60 -13.89
CA ASP A 158 17.86 7.21 -15.04
C ASP A 158 16.99 7.23 -16.31
N ARG A 159 16.03 6.29 -16.43
CA ARG A 159 15.03 6.30 -17.51
C ARG A 159 13.95 7.38 -17.32
N TYR A 160 13.65 7.75 -16.07
CA TYR A 160 12.58 8.69 -15.73
C TYR A 160 13.03 9.86 -14.86
N PRO A 161 14.15 10.55 -15.16
CA PRO A 161 14.72 11.53 -14.25
C PRO A 161 13.81 12.74 -14.12
N GLY A 162 13.43 13.07 -12.88
CA GLY A 162 12.79 14.34 -12.55
C GLY A 162 13.80 15.49 -12.44
N GLU A 163 13.33 16.73 -12.33
CA GLU A 163 14.15 17.90 -12.04
C GLU A 163 14.30 18.08 -10.52
N ILE A 164 13.17 18.14 -9.82
CA ILE A 164 13.04 18.30 -8.35
C ILE A 164 12.79 16.94 -7.71
N TYR A 165 11.83 16.20 -8.27
CA TYR A 165 11.51 14.85 -7.83
C TYR A 165 12.57 13.86 -8.34
N LEU A 166 12.66 12.71 -7.68
CA LEU A 166 13.52 11.61 -8.12
C LEU A 166 13.05 11.09 -9.48
N LEU A 167 11.73 11.05 -9.69
CA LEU A 167 11.09 10.63 -10.93
C LEU A 167 10.23 11.75 -11.51
N ASN A 168 10.21 11.90 -12.83
CA ASN A 168 9.47 12.98 -13.51
C ASN A 168 7.95 12.84 -13.53
N PHE A 169 7.37 11.76 -13.00
CA PHE A 169 5.92 11.50 -13.03
C PHE A 169 5.08 12.57 -12.32
N MET A 170 5.65 13.28 -11.34
CA MET A 170 4.97 14.38 -10.63
C MET A 170 5.12 15.73 -11.33
N GLU A 171 6.03 15.84 -12.30
CA GLU A 171 6.36 17.06 -13.04
C GLU A 171 5.74 17.05 -14.44
N ARG A 172 5.66 15.87 -15.05
CA ARG A 172 5.18 15.64 -16.41
C ARG A 172 3.78 15.03 -16.43
N LYS A 173 2.78 15.90 -16.26
CA LYS A 173 1.36 15.52 -16.19
C LYS A 173 0.87 14.81 -17.45
N GLU A 174 1.48 15.07 -18.60
CA GLU A 174 1.18 14.45 -19.89
C GLU A 174 1.54 12.96 -19.96
N LEU A 175 2.44 12.49 -19.08
CA LEU A 175 2.75 11.06 -18.97
C LEU A 175 1.61 10.27 -18.32
N VAL A 176 0.64 10.99 -17.74
CA VAL A 176 -0.48 10.46 -16.97
C VAL A 176 -1.76 10.86 -17.70
N ASN A 177 -2.64 9.89 -17.97
CA ASN A 177 -3.92 10.22 -18.61
C ASN A 177 -4.91 10.69 -17.54
N ILE A 178 -4.71 11.94 -17.09
CA ILE A 178 -5.46 12.56 -15.99
C ILE A 178 -6.85 12.94 -16.48
N LYS A 179 -7.90 12.43 -15.83
CA LYS A 179 -9.24 12.96 -16.01
C LYS A 179 -9.28 14.33 -15.31
N LYS A 180 -9.41 15.41 -16.08
CA LYS A 180 -9.30 16.82 -15.66
C LYS A 180 -10.22 17.28 -14.51
N ASP A 181 -11.12 16.43 -14.00
CA ASP A 181 -12.29 16.86 -13.24
C ASP A 181 -12.42 16.22 -11.86
N ARG A 182 -11.30 16.00 -11.15
CA ARG A 182 -11.34 15.49 -9.77
C ARG A 182 -10.35 16.22 -8.89
N ASN A 183 -10.79 16.63 -7.69
CA ASN A 183 -9.96 17.05 -6.55
C ASN A 183 -9.14 15.87 -5.98
N ILE A 184 -8.49 15.10 -6.85
CA ILE A 184 -7.66 13.96 -6.48
C ILE A 184 -6.19 14.37 -6.59
N PRO A 185 -5.37 14.13 -5.56
CA PRO A 185 -3.93 14.36 -5.67
C PRO A 185 -3.31 13.54 -6.80
N LEU A 186 -2.42 14.16 -7.59
CA LEU A 186 -1.81 13.55 -8.78
C LEU A 186 -1.20 12.16 -8.52
N TYR A 187 -0.50 11.96 -7.39
CA TYR A 187 0.09 10.65 -7.06
C TYR A 187 -0.96 9.52 -7.00
N LYS A 188 -2.20 9.84 -6.63
CA LYS A 188 -3.30 8.87 -6.54
C LYS A 188 -3.82 8.53 -7.93
N ASP A 189 -3.97 9.51 -8.81
CA ASP A 189 -4.33 9.26 -10.21
C ASP A 189 -3.27 8.41 -10.93
N ILE A 190 -1.99 8.69 -10.69
CA ILE A 190 -0.87 7.87 -11.18
C ILE A 190 -1.00 6.44 -10.64
N THR A 191 -1.19 6.27 -9.32
CA THR A 191 -1.34 4.96 -8.70
C THR A 191 -2.52 4.18 -9.29
N ASP A 192 -3.67 4.82 -9.50
CA ASP A 192 -4.86 4.20 -10.07
C ASP A 192 -4.68 3.86 -11.56
N GLN A 193 -3.93 4.67 -12.31
CA GLN A 193 -3.55 4.37 -13.68
C GLN A 193 -2.57 3.19 -13.74
N THR A 194 -1.52 3.18 -12.92
CA THR A 194 -0.57 2.07 -12.81
C THR A 194 -1.29 0.78 -12.45
N ASN A 195 -2.20 0.78 -11.47
CA ASN A 195 -2.99 -0.40 -11.11
C ASN A 195 -3.87 -0.94 -12.26
N ARG A 196 -4.37 -0.07 -13.15
CA ARG A 196 -5.12 -0.51 -14.33
C ARG A 196 -4.18 -1.18 -15.33
N LEU A 197 -3.08 -0.51 -15.67
CA LEU A 197 -2.09 -0.99 -16.64
C LEU A 197 -1.36 -2.25 -16.18
N LEU A 198 -1.16 -2.41 -14.86
CA LEU A 198 -0.56 -3.61 -14.29
C LEU A 198 -1.37 -4.88 -14.56
N LYS A 199 -2.67 -4.77 -14.85
CA LYS A 199 -3.47 -5.93 -15.28
C LYS A 199 -3.03 -6.41 -16.66
N ASP A 200 -2.85 -5.48 -17.59
CA ASP A 200 -2.36 -5.77 -18.94
C ASP A 200 -0.92 -6.32 -18.89
N VAL A 201 -0.05 -5.73 -18.05
CA VAL A 201 1.31 -6.23 -17.80
C VAL A 201 1.29 -7.66 -17.23
N ALA A 202 0.36 -7.97 -16.32
CA ALA A 202 0.24 -9.30 -15.74
C ALA A 202 -0.13 -10.34 -16.79
N GLU A 203 -1.06 -10.00 -17.70
CA GLU A 203 -1.47 -10.86 -18.81
C GLU A 203 -0.29 -11.15 -19.75
N GLU A 204 0.44 -10.12 -20.17
CA GLU A 204 1.61 -10.27 -21.05
C GLU A 204 2.73 -11.08 -20.37
N ALA A 205 2.97 -10.83 -19.08
CA ALA A 205 3.95 -11.58 -18.28
C ALA A 205 3.48 -13.01 -17.90
N LYS A 206 2.26 -13.40 -18.29
CA LYS A 206 1.62 -14.70 -17.95
C LYS A 206 1.55 -14.96 -16.45
N VAL A 207 1.37 -13.91 -15.65
CA VAL A 207 1.21 -13.99 -14.20
C VAL A 207 -0.26 -14.28 -13.88
N PRO A 208 -0.58 -15.34 -13.08
CA PRO A 208 -1.95 -15.85 -12.95
C PRO A 208 -2.85 -15.02 -12.02
N VAL A 209 -2.47 -13.78 -11.71
CA VAL A 209 -3.21 -12.91 -10.79
C VAL A 209 -3.29 -11.48 -11.34
N PRO A 210 -4.42 -10.77 -11.12
CA PRO A 210 -4.51 -9.36 -11.47
C PRO A 210 -3.60 -8.55 -10.54
N LEU A 211 -2.55 -7.98 -11.10
CA LEU A 211 -1.57 -7.22 -10.35
C LEU A 211 -2.15 -5.89 -9.85
N SER A 212 -1.57 -5.45 -8.75
CA SER A 212 -1.69 -4.10 -8.22
C SER A 212 -0.37 -3.73 -7.56
N THR A 213 -0.16 -2.44 -7.31
CA THR A 213 1.05 -1.92 -6.67
C THR A 213 1.33 -2.53 -5.30
N TYR A 214 0.30 -3.04 -4.60
CA TYR A 214 0.46 -3.74 -3.33
C TYR A 214 1.18 -5.09 -3.44
N TYR A 215 1.17 -5.74 -4.61
CA TYR A 215 1.86 -7.02 -4.77
C TYR A 215 3.37 -6.87 -4.61
N ALA A 216 3.98 -5.73 -4.97
CA ALA A 216 5.42 -5.52 -4.81
C ALA A 216 5.86 -5.74 -3.34
N ARG A 217 5.24 -5.00 -2.41
CA ARG A 217 5.52 -5.10 -0.97
C ARG A 217 5.28 -6.50 -0.40
N HIS A 218 4.14 -7.10 -0.73
CA HIS A 218 3.76 -8.40 -0.16
C HIS A 218 4.60 -9.56 -0.73
N SER A 219 4.97 -9.48 -2.01
CA SER A 219 5.87 -10.43 -2.65
C SER A 219 7.25 -10.33 -2.04
N LEU A 220 7.77 -9.10 -1.86
CA LEU A 220 9.05 -8.86 -1.19
C LEU A 220 9.11 -9.55 0.18
N ALA A 221 8.10 -9.31 1.02
CA ALA A 221 8.02 -9.90 2.36
C ALA A 221 7.99 -11.44 2.33
N THR A 222 7.27 -12.01 1.35
CA THR A 222 7.11 -13.46 1.22
C THR A 222 8.38 -14.11 0.69
N ILE A 223 9.00 -13.51 -0.34
CA ILE A 223 10.26 -13.96 -0.93
C ILE A 223 11.37 -13.90 0.13
N ALA A 224 11.49 -12.77 0.83
CA ALA A 224 12.46 -12.62 1.91
C ALA A 224 12.32 -13.72 2.97
N ARG A 225 11.08 -14.03 3.37
CA ARG A 225 10.81 -15.10 4.33
C ARG A 225 11.22 -16.47 3.80
N ASN A 226 10.97 -16.74 2.52
CA ASN A 226 11.27 -18.02 1.89
C ASN A 226 12.79 -18.28 1.78
N ILE A 227 13.61 -17.24 1.64
CA ILE A 227 15.08 -17.35 1.64
C ILE A 227 15.71 -17.25 3.03
N GLY A 228 14.92 -17.34 4.09
CA GLY A 228 15.41 -17.43 5.46
C GLY A 228 15.65 -16.10 6.18
N ILE A 229 15.32 -14.95 5.57
CA ILE A 229 15.42 -13.65 6.25
C ILE A 229 14.47 -13.65 7.48
N SER A 230 14.97 -13.12 8.60
CA SER A 230 14.24 -13.12 9.87
C SER A 230 12.98 -12.26 9.79
N ARG A 231 11.99 -12.54 10.63
CA ARG A 231 10.75 -11.74 10.67
C ARG A 231 11.03 -10.29 11.06
N ASP A 232 12.00 -10.06 11.94
CA ASP A 232 12.34 -8.72 12.41
C ASP A 232 13.03 -7.91 11.30
N ASP A 233 13.92 -8.53 10.52
CA ASP A 233 14.51 -7.87 9.36
C ASP A 233 13.47 -7.58 8.28
N ILE A 234 12.54 -8.50 8.03
CA ILE A 234 11.43 -8.25 7.09
C ILE A 234 10.58 -7.08 7.59
N ARG A 235 10.30 -6.98 8.89
CA ARG A 235 9.58 -5.83 9.46
C ARG A 235 10.36 -4.54 9.21
N SER A 236 11.66 -4.53 9.44
CA SER A 236 12.55 -3.39 9.18
C SER A 236 12.62 -3.00 7.70
N ILE A 237 12.78 -3.98 6.79
CA ILE A 237 12.69 -3.82 5.32
C ILE A 237 11.34 -3.22 4.91
N LEU A 238 10.26 -3.44 5.65
CA LEU A 238 8.95 -2.87 5.31
C LEU A 238 8.66 -1.53 6.00
N GLY A 239 9.60 -1.05 6.82
CA GLY A 239 9.42 0.11 7.69
C GLY A 239 8.35 -0.08 8.76
N HIS A 240 8.17 -1.32 9.25
CA HIS A 240 7.24 -1.71 10.30
C HIS A 240 7.92 -1.75 11.68
N GLY A 241 8.17 -0.59 12.28
CA GLY A 241 8.54 -0.50 13.71
C GLY A 241 7.35 -0.49 14.67
N GLU A 242 7.55 -0.76 15.95
CA GLU A 242 6.65 -0.32 17.02
C GLU A 242 7.17 1.02 17.60
N ASN A 243 6.40 1.67 18.48
CA ASN A 243 6.90 2.81 19.27
C ASN A 243 7.27 2.29 20.66
N THR A 244 8.05 1.22 20.75
CA THR A 244 8.52 0.80 22.07
C THR A 244 9.73 1.66 22.44
N VAL A 245 9.84 2.05 23.71
CA VAL A 245 11.00 2.81 24.23
C VAL A 245 12.32 2.09 23.91
N THR A 246 12.26 0.77 23.71
CA THR A 246 13.35 -0.10 23.25
C THR A 246 13.84 0.20 21.83
N ASP A 247 12.95 0.60 20.90
CA ASP A 247 13.30 0.90 19.50
C ASP A 247 14.14 2.20 19.36
N ILE A 248 14.19 3.03 20.41
CA ILE A 248 15.03 4.24 20.45
C ILE A 248 16.50 3.89 20.71
N TYR A 249 16.78 2.73 21.32
CA TYR A 249 18.14 2.31 21.71
C TYR A 249 18.78 1.30 20.74
N ILE A 250 18.00 0.71 19.83
CA ILE A 250 18.52 -0.18 18.80
C ILE A 250 18.72 0.68 17.56
N ASP A 251 19.94 1.18 17.36
CA ASP A 251 20.34 1.72 16.06
C ASP A 251 19.99 0.67 15.01
N LEU A 252 19.04 1.02 14.13
CA LEU A 252 18.62 0.13 13.06
C LEU A 252 19.86 -0.18 12.22
N ASP A 253 20.29 -1.44 12.23
CA ASP A 253 21.43 -1.90 11.43
C ASP A 253 21.06 -1.86 9.94
N LEU A 254 21.26 -0.69 9.35
CA LEU A 254 20.93 -0.41 7.94
C LEU A 254 21.72 -1.32 7.00
N GLU A 255 22.96 -1.68 7.37
CA GLU A 255 23.80 -2.58 6.56
C GLU A 255 23.16 -3.95 6.48
N ARG A 256 22.75 -4.53 7.62
CA ARG A 256 22.04 -5.81 7.66
C ARG A 256 20.74 -5.79 6.83
N ILE A 257 20.00 -4.68 6.83
CA ILE A 257 18.79 -4.53 6.00
C ILE A 257 19.14 -4.45 4.52
N ASP A 258 20.20 -3.73 4.17
CA ASP A 258 20.66 -3.63 2.79
C ASP A 258 21.19 -4.97 2.27
N ASP A 259 21.90 -5.74 3.09
CA ASP A 259 22.41 -7.07 2.74
C ASP A 259 21.26 -8.05 2.50
N ALA A 260 20.24 -8.02 3.35
CA ALA A 260 19.02 -8.79 3.14
C ALA A 260 18.32 -8.43 1.83
N MET A 261 18.25 -7.14 1.47
CA MET A 261 17.73 -6.72 0.17
C MET A 261 18.63 -7.13 -0.99
N ARG A 262 19.95 -7.06 -0.83
CA ARG A 262 20.92 -7.52 -1.82
C ARG A 262 20.72 -9.00 -2.13
N MET A 263 20.53 -9.85 -1.12
CA MET A 263 20.24 -11.29 -1.32
C MET A 263 18.98 -11.52 -2.16
N ILE A 264 17.93 -10.72 -1.96
CA ILE A 264 16.69 -10.82 -2.74
C ILE A 264 16.93 -10.40 -4.20
N LEU A 265 17.69 -9.32 -4.42
CA LEU A 265 18.01 -8.84 -5.77
C LEU A 265 18.94 -9.82 -6.51
N GLU A 266 19.90 -10.42 -5.82
CA GLU A 266 20.73 -11.50 -6.36
C GLU A 266 19.90 -12.71 -6.77
N LEU A 267 18.95 -13.14 -5.93
CA LEU A 267 18.01 -14.20 -6.30
C LEU A 267 17.18 -13.80 -7.53
N LEU A 268 16.74 -12.54 -7.63
CA LEU A 268 16.00 -12.06 -8.79
C LEU A 268 16.85 -12.10 -10.07
N ASN A 269 18.16 -11.80 -9.96
CA ASN A 269 19.10 -11.74 -11.07
C ASN A 269 19.68 -13.10 -11.47
N GLN A 270 19.62 -14.10 -10.59
CA GLN A 270 19.90 -15.49 -10.97
C GLN A 270 18.87 -15.93 -12.01
N GLY A 271 19.34 -16.27 -13.23
CA GLY A 271 18.50 -16.85 -14.27
C GLY A 271 17.89 -18.17 -13.81
N ASP A 272 16.85 -18.64 -14.50
CA ASP A 272 16.18 -19.89 -14.15
C ASP A 272 17.20 -21.04 -14.08
N THR A 273 17.45 -21.52 -12.86
CA THR A 273 18.10 -22.80 -12.65
C THR A 273 17.04 -23.85 -12.93
N PHE A 274 16.94 -24.25 -14.20
CA PHE A 274 16.31 -25.51 -14.59
C PHE A 274 17.28 -26.66 -14.35
#